data_AF-A0A2U8PNP8-F1
#
_entry.id   AF-A0A2U8PNP8-F1
#
_cell.length_a   1.000
_cell.length_b   1.000
_cell.length_c   1.000
_cell.angle_alpha   90.00
_cell.angle_beta   90.00
_cell.angle_gamma   90.00
#
_symmetry.space_group_name_H-M   'P 1'
#
loop_
_entity.id
_entity.type
_entity.pdbx_description
1 polymer ?
#
loop_
_entity_poly.entity_id
_entity_poly.type
_entity_poly.pdbx_seq_one_letter_code
_entity_poly.pdbx_strand_id
1 'polypeptide(L)'
;MALLRGLVDLLALEADRNPDFANRLDIVLNSLPAKIGRSPKALGASQENAPDVYSKWEEIGETEFVLWLRALSKETLRAIIRANGFDPAGRTPKWKDVEKLSSFIEDSLRARLARGASFMTNERSD
;
A
#
# COMPACT_ATOMS: atom_id res chain seq x y z
N MET A 1 11.31 -26.64 -9.65
CA MET A 1 9.93 -26.14 -9.90
C MET A 1 8.84 -27.22 -9.84
N ALA A 2 9.10 -28.43 -9.30
CA ALA A 2 8.09 -29.50 -9.31
C ALA A 2 7.01 -29.34 -8.22
N LEU A 3 7.39 -28.82 -7.05
CA LEU A 3 6.49 -28.68 -5.91
C LEU A 3 5.39 -27.62 -6.12
N LEU A 4 5.78 -26.47 -6.70
CA LEU A 4 4.82 -25.42 -7.07
C LEU A 4 3.82 -25.91 -8.13
N ARG A 5 4.27 -26.71 -9.11
CA ARG A 5 3.40 -27.30 -10.13
C ARG A 5 2.39 -28.26 -9.49
N GLY A 6 2.85 -29.18 -8.64
CA GLY A 6 1.98 -30.13 -7.96
C GLY A 6 0.97 -29.47 -7.02
N LEU A 7 1.35 -28.38 -6.35
CA LEU A 7 0.42 -27.60 -5.53
C LEU A 7 -0.68 -26.95 -6.38
N VAL A 8 -0.33 -26.38 -7.54
CA VAL A 8 -1.30 -25.78 -8.47
C VAL A 8 -2.26 -26.83 -9.03
N ASP A 9 -1.76 -28.02 -9.37
CA ASP A 9 -2.59 -29.10 -9.90
C ASP A 9 -3.60 -29.60 -8.85
N LEU A 10 -3.20 -29.68 -7.57
CA LEU A 10 -4.11 -30.03 -6.46
C LEU A 10 -5.18 -28.96 -6.21
N LEU A 11 -4.81 -27.69 -6.27
CA LEU A 11 -5.75 -26.57 -6.13
C LEU A 11 -6.77 -26.55 -7.28
N ALA A 12 -6.32 -26.84 -8.51
CA ALA A 12 -7.19 -26.92 -9.68
C ALA A 12 -8.21 -28.07 -9.56
N LEU A 13 -7.77 -29.25 -9.09
CA LEU A 13 -8.65 -30.39 -8.83
C LEU A 13 -9.71 -30.08 -7.76
N GLU A 14 -9.34 -29.36 -6.71
CA GLU A 14 -10.26 -29.02 -5.63
C GLU A 14 -11.25 -27.92 -6.05
N ALA A 15 -10.81 -26.96 -6.87
CA ALA A 15 -11.69 -25.92 -7.42
C ALA A 15 -12.74 -26.48 -8.39
N ASP A 16 -12.41 -27.51 -9.17
CA ASP A 16 -13.36 -28.16 -10.09
C ASP A 16 -14.42 -28.97 -9.35
N ARG A 17 -14.07 -29.53 -8.19
CA ARG A 17 -14.98 -30.33 -7.35
C ARG A 17 -15.85 -29.49 -6.42
N ASN A 18 -15.37 -28.32 -6.01
CA ASN A 18 -16.01 -27.51 -4.98
C ASN A 18 -16.13 -26.04 -5.42
N PRO A 19 -17.31 -25.61 -5.90
CA PRO A 19 -17.50 -24.23 -6.38
C PRO A 19 -17.39 -23.19 -5.27
N ASP A 20 -17.71 -23.53 -4.02
CA ASP A 20 -17.48 -22.65 -2.86
C ASP A 20 -15.99 -22.44 -2.61
N PHE A 21 -15.19 -23.50 -2.76
CA PHE A 21 -13.72 -23.39 -2.68
C PHE A 21 -13.17 -22.54 -3.83
N ALA A 22 -13.66 -22.74 -5.06
CA ALA A 22 -13.27 -21.93 -6.21
C ALA A 22 -13.55 -20.44 -5.98
N ASN A 23 -14.72 -20.09 -5.47
CA ASN A 23 -15.07 -18.69 -5.15
C ASN A 23 -14.16 -18.11 -4.07
N ARG A 24 -13.84 -18.86 -3.01
CA ARG A 24 -12.92 -18.42 -1.95
C ARG A 24 -11.50 -18.26 -2.47
N LEU A 25 -11.05 -19.19 -3.33
CA LEU A 25 -9.74 -19.13 -3.96
C LEU A 25 -9.64 -17.92 -4.89
N ASP A 26 -10.69 -17.63 -5.67
CA ASP A 26 -10.75 -16.48 -6.56
C ASP A 26 -10.75 -15.15 -5.79
N ILE A 27 -11.43 -15.07 -4.64
CA ILE A 27 -11.34 -13.92 -3.73
C ILE A 27 -9.91 -13.73 -3.23
N VAL A 28 -9.22 -14.79 -2.81
CA VAL A 28 -7.84 -14.69 -2.32
C VAL A 28 -6.87 -14.30 -3.43
N LEU A 29 -7.01 -14.90 -4.62
CA LEU A 29 -6.17 -14.60 -5.79
C LEU A 29 -6.42 -13.18 -6.34
N ASN A 30 -7.66 -12.69 -6.29
CA ASN A 30 -8.03 -11.35 -6.73
C ASN A 30 -7.94 -10.28 -5.62
N SER A 31 -7.78 -10.67 -4.35
CA SER A 31 -7.44 -9.77 -3.23
C SER A 31 -5.97 -9.34 -3.23
N LEU A 32 -5.14 -10.00 -4.04
CA LEU A 32 -3.83 -9.46 -4.40
C LEU A 32 -4.08 -8.26 -5.31
N PRO A 33 -3.49 -7.07 -5.02
CA PRO A 33 -3.73 -5.89 -5.83
C PRO A 33 -3.40 -6.23 -7.29
N ALA A 34 -4.44 -6.26 -8.12
CA ALA A 34 -4.31 -6.53 -9.54
C ALA A 34 -3.20 -5.64 -10.08
N LYS A 35 -2.24 -6.25 -10.80
CA LYS A 35 -1.19 -5.53 -11.53
C LYS A 35 -1.85 -4.33 -12.20
N ILE A 36 -1.46 -3.14 -11.76
CA ILE A 36 -1.86 -1.85 -12.33
C ILE A 36 -1.55 -1.93 -13.82
N GLY A 37 -2.60 -2.19 -14.60
CA GLY A 37 -2.54 -2.19 -16.05
C GLY A 37 -2.08 -0.81 -16.49
N ARG A 38 -1.04 -0.77 -17.32
CA ARG A 38 -0.56 0.46 -17.96
C ARG A 38 -1.71 1.11 -18.73
N SER A 39 -2.19 2.25 -18.24
CA SER A 39 -3.00 3.17 -19.03
C SER A 39 -2.09 3.96 -19.98
N PRO A 40 -2.54 4.25 -21.22
CA PRO A 40 -1.71 4.88 -22.22
C PRO A 40 -1.47 6.36 -21.89
N LYS A 41 -0.24 6.77 -22.19
CA LYS A 41 0.40 8.06 -21.99
C LYS A 41 -0.51 9.25 -22.36
N ALA A 42 -1.00 9.98 -21.36
CA ALA A 42 -1.45 11.37 -21.53
C ALA A 42 -0.35 12.31 -21.02
N LEU A 43 0.01 13.28 -21.86
CA LEU A 43 0.95 14.34 -21.54
C LEU A 43 0.34 15.24 -20.46
N GLY A 44 1.01 15.33 -19.32
CA GLY A 44 0.68 16.24 -18.23
C GLY A 44 1.32 15.74 -16.95
N ALA A 45 2.33 16.44 -16.45
CA ALA A 45 2.98 16.11 -15.18
C ALA A 45 2.02 16.40 -14.02
N SER A 46 1.09 15.50 -13.75
CA SER A 46 0.16 15.56 -12.63
C SER A 46 0.63 14.65 -11.49
N GLN A 47 0.37 15.11 -10.26
CA GLN A 47 0.63 14.43 -8.99
C GLN A 47 -0.20 13.13 -8.79
N GLU A 48 -0.66 12.48 -9.86
CA GLU A 48 -1.86 11.62 -9.87
C GLU A 48 -1.65 10.13 -9.60
N ASN A 49 -0.43 9.62 -9.41
CA ASN A 49 -0.19 8.18 -9.23
C ASN A 49 0.42 7.79 -7.87
N ALA A 50 0.29 8.64 -6.85
CA ALA A 50 0.65 8.24 -5.49
C ALA A 50 -0.52 7.44 -4.89
N PRO A 51 -0.30 6.21 -4.40
CA PRO A 51 -1.33 5.45 -3.70
C PRO A 51 -1.82 6.21 -2.47
N ASP A 52 -3.11 6.08 -2.14
CA ASP A 52 -3.66 6.64 -0.91
C ASP A 52 -3.16 5.85 0.32
N VAL A 53 -2.26 6.49 1.06
CA VAL A 53 -1.62 5.89 2.23
C VAL A 53 -2.51 5.85 3.46
N TYR A 54 -3.53 6.71 3.58
CA TYR A 54 -4.44 6.71 4.72
C TYR A 54 -5.40 5.54 4.62
N SER A 55 -6.06 5.40 3.47
CA SER A 55 -6.93 4.25 3.19
C SER A 55 -6.20 2.93 3.36
N LYS A 56 -4.95 2.84 2.87
CA LYS A 56 -4.14 1.63 3.08
C LYS A 56 -3.77 1.38 4.53
N TRP A 57 -3.39 2.41 5.29
CA TRP A 57 -3.10 2.26 6.71
C TRP A 57 -4.31 1.70 7.49
N GLU A 58 -5.52 2.17 7.19
CA GLU A 58 -6.75 1.66 7.81
C GLU A 58 -7.08 0.22 7.38
N GLU A 59 -6.80 -0.14 6.12
CA GLU A 59 -7.11 -1.45 5.56
C GLU A 59 -6.22 -2.58 6.12
N ILE A 60 -4.90 -2.39 6.14
CA ILE A 60 -3.94 -3.45 6.47
C ILE A 60 -3.28 -3.27 7.84
N GLY A 61 -3.47 -2.11 8.48
CA GLY A 61 -2.88 -1.80 9.77
C GLY A 61 -1.38 -1.50 9.71
N GLU A 62 -0.84 -1.06 10.84
CA GLU A 62 0.51 -0.49 10.95
C GLU A 62 1.63 -1.44 10.53
N THR A 63 1.59 -2.69 10.98
CA THR A 63 2.68 -3.67 10.73
C THR A 63 2.79 -4.04 9.25
N GLU A 64 1.66 -4.31 8.59
CA GLU A 64 1.62 -4.67 7.17
C GLU A 64 1.87 -3.45 6.27
N PHE A 65 1.53 -2.25 6.75
CA PHE A 65 1.78 -1.01 6.02
C PHE A 65 3.27 -0.76 5.77
N VAL A 66 4.13 -1.06 6.74
CA VAL A 66 5.59 -0.93 6.57
C VAL A 66 6.11 -1.90 5.52
N LEU A 67 5.62 -3.14 5.53
CA LEU A 67 5.98 -4.15 4.53
C LEU A 67 5.51 -3.73 3.14
N TRP A 68 4.29 -3.21 3.04
CA TRP A 68 3.77 -2.66 1.79
C TRP A 68 4.62 -1.51 1.25
N LEU A 69 4.99 -0.55 2.10
CA LEU A 69 5.87 0.56 1.70
C LEU A 69 7.23 0.07 1.18
N ARG A 70 7.82 -0.93 1.83
CA ARG A 70 9.13 -1.50 1.41
C ARG A 70 9.05 -2.23 0.07
N ALA A 71 7.88 -2.70 -0.33
CA ALA A 71 7.65 -3.32 -1.64
C ALA A 71 7.51 -2.28 -2.77
N LEU A 72 7.32 -0.99 -2.46
CA LEU A 72 7.17 0.07 -3.45
C LEU A 72 8.52 0.55 -4.00
N SER A 73 8.48 1.12 -5.20
CA SER A 73 9.64 1.75 -5.80
C SER A 73 9.99 3.08 -5.10
N LYS A 74 11.27 3.49 -5.18
CA LYS A 74 11.74 4.80 -4.67
C LYS A 74 10.98 5.98 -5.27
N GLU A 75 10.59 5.87 -6.54
CA GLU A 75 9.83 6.91 -7.23
C GLU A 75 8.41 7.02 -6.66
N THR A 76 7.77 5.89 -6.39
CA THR A 76 6.46 5.82 -5.75
C THR A 76 6.50 6.39 -4.34
N LEU A 77 7.51 6.03 -3.53
CA LEU A 77 7.67 6.57 -2.17
C LEU A 77 7.86 8.10 -2.19
N ARG A 78 8.65 8.62 -3.12
CA ARG A 78 8.79 10.08 -3.29
C ARG A 78 7.52 10.75 -3.78
N ALA A 79 6.75 10.08 -4.63
CA ALA A 79 5.44 10.56 -5.06
C ALA A 79 4.48 10.66 -3.87
N ILE A 80 4.43 9.64 -3.01
CA ILE A 80 3.67 9.64 -1.76
C ILE A 80 4.07 10.81 -0.86
N ILE A 81 5.37 10.99 -0.61
CA ILE A 81 5.87 12.08 0.25
C ILE A 81 5.43 13.44 -0.28
N ARG A 82 5.50 13.64 -1.61
CA ARG A 82 5.10 14.90 -2.25
C ARG A 82 3.58 15.10 -2.21
N ALA A 83 2.79 14.07 -2.52
CA ALA A 83 1.34 14.14 -2.55
C ALA A 83 0.75 14.46 -1.16
N ASN A 84 1.37 13.94 -0.10
CA ASN A 84 0.93 14.14 1.28
C ASN A 84 1.60 15.32 2.00
N GLY A 85 2.57 15.98 1.36
CA GLY A 85 3.31 17.08 1.92
C GLY A 85 4.13 16.71 3.17
N PHE A 86 4.63 15.47 3.26
CA PHE A 86 5.38 15.00 4.44
C PHE A 86 6.76 15.63 4.59
N ASP A 87 7.36 16.11 3.49
CA ASP A 87 8.71 16.70 3.49
C ASP A 87 8.71 18.19 3.08
N PRO A 88 8.22 19.09 3.96
CA PRO A 88 8.26 20.53 3.69
C PRO A 88 9.68 21.10 3.62
N ALA A 89 10.66 20.37 4.17
CA ALA A 89 12.07 20.77 4.18
C ALA A 89 12.87 20.26 2.97
N GLY A 90 12.25 19.51 2.05
CA GLY A 90 12.86 19.05 0.80
C GLY A 90 14.09 18.15 0.98
N ARG A 91 14.14 17.33 2.03
CA ARG A 91 15.31 16.48 2.36
C ARG A 91 15.32 15.15 1.61
N THR A 92 14.13 14.60 1.33
CA THR A 92 13.89 13.26 0.77
C THR A 92 14.33 13.05 -0.70
N PRO A 93 14.43 14.07 -1.58
CA PRO A 93 14.90 13.87 -2.96
C PRO A 93 16.33 13.31 -3.04
N LYS A 94 17.18 13.63 -2.04
CA LYS A 94 18.58 13.18 -1.99
C LYS A 94 18.73 11.76 -1.43
N TRP A 95 17.68 11.21 -0.82
CA TRP A 95 17.74 9.90 -0.18
C TRP A 95 17.61 8.80 -1.22
N LYS A 96 18.57 7.87 -1.20
CA LYS A 96 18.62 6.74 -2.14
C LYS A 96 18.11 5.44 -1.55
N ASP A 97 17.89 5.42 -0.24
CA ASP A 97 17.50 4.23 0.51
C ASP A 97 15.97 4.12 0.56
N VAL A 98 15.46 2.94 0.21
CA VAL A 98 14.03 2.61 0.25
C VAL A 98 13.58 2.57 1.70
N GLU A 99 14.33 1.90 2.57
CA GLU A 99 13.92 1.70 3.97
C GLU A 99 13.78 3.03 4.69
N LYS A 100 14.75 3.93 4.46
CA LYS A 100 14.72 5.28 5.00
C LYS A 100 13.53 6.13 4.51
N LEU A 101 13.12 5.95 3.25
CA LEU A 101 11.95 6.64 2.71
C LEU A 101 10.65 6.06 3.29
N SER A 102 10.58 4.73 3.42
CA SER A 102 9.43 4.04 4.00
C SER A 102 9.22 4.40 5.47
N SER A 103 10.27 4.35 6.30
CA SER A 103 10.17 4.72 7.71
C SER A 103 9.76 6.18 7.90
N PHE A 104 10.25 7.08 7.04
CA PHE A 104 9.86 8.49 7.10
C PHE A 104 8.38 8.71 6.76
N ILE A 105 7.83 7.96 5.80
CA ILE A 105 6.40 8.01 5.47
C ILE A 105 5.57 7.50 6.65
N GLU A 106 5.96 6.35 7.22
CA GLU A 106 5.31 5.75 8.41
C GLU A 106 5.28 6.74 9.58
N ASP A 107 6.43 7.31 9.96
CA ASP A 107 6.54 8.26 11.08
C ASP A 107 5.71 9.52 10.83
N SER A 108 5.73 10.04 9.60
CA SER A 108 4.97 11.24 9.22
C SER A 108 3.47 11.00 9.29
N LEU A 109 3.04 9.83 8.84
CA LEU A 109 1.64 9.41 8.86
C LEU A 109 1.16 9.18 10.29
N ARG A 110 1.91 8.44 11.11
CA ARG A 110 1.64 8.21 12.54
C ARG A 110 1.54 9.54 13.29
N ALA A 111 2.48 10.46 13.08
CA ALA A 111 2.47 11.77 13.72
C ALA A 111 1.27 12.64 13.31
N ARG A 112 0.69 12.41 12.12
CA ARG A 112 -0.48 13.14 11.64
C ARG A 112 -1.78 12.54 12.18
N LEU A 113 -1.89 11.22 12.22
CA LEU A 113 -3.00 10.50 12.84
C LEU A 113 -3.09 10.81 14.34
N ALA A 114 -1.96 10.80 15.05
CA ALA A 114 -1.91 11.16 16.47
C ALA A 114 -2.37 12.60 16.72
N ARG A 115 -1.98 13.55 15.85
CA ARG A 115 -2.48 14.94 15.92
C ARG A 115 -3.98 15.02 15.67
N GLY A 116 -4.50 14.30 14.67
CA GLY A 116 -5.93 14.22 14.40
C GLY A 116 -6.73 13.70 15.59
N ALA A 117 -6.23 12.67 16.28
CA ALA A 117 -6.85 12.12 17.48
C ALA A 117 -6.88 13.13 18.66
N SER A 118 -5.83 13.94 18.81
CA SER A 118 -5.78 14.97 19.86
C SER A 118 -6.84 16.06 19.69
N PHE A 119 -7.26 16.38 18.46
CA PHE A 119 -8.33 17.36 18.23
C PHE A 119 -9.71 16.81 18.64
N MET A 120 -9.98 15.52 18.44
CA MET A 120 -11.27 14.90 18.81
C MET A 120 -11.46 14.75 20.32
N THR A 121 -10.36 14.74 21.09
CA THR A 121 -10.42 14.59 22.55
C THR A 121 -10.79 15.90 23.26
N ASN A 122 -10.64 17.04 22.59
CA ASN A 122 -10.85 18.36 23.19
C ASN A 122 -12.28 18.91 23.07
N GLU A 123 -13.18 18.22 22.34
CA GLU A 123 -14.59 18.64 22.17
C GLU A 123 -15.57 18.01 23.19
N ARG A 124 -15.07 17.27 24.19
CA ARG A 124 -15.90 16.63 25.23
C ARG A 124 -15.73 17.20 26.65
N SER A 125 -15.17 18.39 26.76
CA SER A 125 -14.99 19.09 28.04
C SER A 125 -15.68 20.45 27.99
N ASP A 126 -17.02 20.43 27.97
CA ASP A 126 -17.87 21.56 28.37
C ASP A 126 -19.01 21.01 29.23
#